data_AF-A0A7U9T1T7-F1
#
_entry.id   AF-A0A7U9T1T7-F1
#
_cell.length_a   1.000
_cell.length_b   1.000
_cell.length_c   1.000
_cell.angle_alpha   90.00
_cell.angle_beta   90.00
_cell.angle_gamma   90.00
#
_symmetry.space_group_name_H-M   'P 1'
#
loop_
_entity.id
_entity.type
_entity.pdbx_description
1 polymer ?
#
loop_
_entity_poly.entity_id
_entity_poly.type
_entity_poly.pdbx_seq_one_letter_code
_entity_poly.pdbx_strand_id
1 'polypeptide(L)' 'MNGEDDKSPCLGNDILGWDISGFHSFLCNSLQKELPDTKFNHIGLLDHDFTEVTRFASQIKGKGEPVEWIPCRIGVSE' A
#
# COMPACT_ATOMS: atom_id res chain seq x y z
N MET A 1 8.52 -15.19 -16.50
CA MET A 1 9.12 -13.96 -15.92
C MET A 1 10.60 -14.24 -15.76
N ASN A 2 11.47 -13.43 -16.36
CA ASN A 2 12.92 -13.69 -16.41
C ASN A 2 13.69 -13.13 -15.20
N GLY A 3 13.00 -12.63 -14.16
CA GLY A 3 13.65 -12.09 -12.95
C GLY A 3 14.60 -10.93 -13.22
N GLU A 4 14.41 -10.19 -14.32
CA GLU A 4 15.21 -9.02 -14.66
C GLU A 4 14.94 -7.89 -13.68
N ASP A 5 15.95 -7.07 -13.41
CA ASP A 5 15.82 -5.88 -12.57
C ASP A 5 14.75 -4.95 -13.15
N ASP A 6 13.74 -4.64 -12.35
CA ASP A 6 12.79 -3.59 -12.71
C ASP A 6 13.54 -2.25 -12.73
N LYS A 7 13.36 -1.49 -13.81
CA LYS A 7 13.91 -0.12 -13.98
C LYS A 7 12.78 0.91 -14.14
N SER A 8 11.55 0.52 -13.85
CA SER A 8 10.39 1.39 -13.99
C SER A 8 10.42 2.49 -12.93
N PRO A 9 10.05 3.73 -13.29
CA PRO A 9 9.94 4.81 -12.32
C PRO A 9 8.96 4.43 -11.21
N CYS A 10 9.16 4.98 -10.00
CA CYS A 10 8.19 4.86 -8.92
C CYS A 10 6.81 5.34 -9.39
N LEU A 11 5.83 4.46 -9.35
CA LEU A 11 4.47 4.72 -9.79
C LEU A 11 3.60 5.28 -8.66
N GLY A 12 3.97 5.03 -7.40
CA GLY A 12 3.24 5.46 -6.21
C GLY A 12 3.39 4.44 -5.08
N ASN A 13 2.53 4.57 -4.08
CA ASN A 13 2.54 3.71 -2.89
C ASN A 13 1.22 2.97 -2.71
N ASP A 14 1.25 1.89 -1.93
CA ASP A 14 0.06 1.15 -1.50
C ASP A 14 0.24 0.62 -0.07
N ILE A 15 -0.84 0.08 0.51
CA ILE A 15 -0.82 -0.66 1.77
C ILE A 15 -1.41 -2.05 1.52
N LEU A 16 -0.57 -3.07 1.68
CA LEU A 16 -0.93 -4.46 1.46
C LEU A 16 -1.01 -5.19 2.80
N GLY A 17 -2.08 -5.94 2.99
CA GLY A 17 -2.23 -6.90 4.07
C GLY A 17 -1.55 -8.21 3.68
N TRP A 18 -0.73 -8.78 4.56
CA TRP A 18 -0.16 -10.11 4.36
C TRP A 18 -0.71 -11.12 5.36
N ASP A 19 -1.13 -12.29 4.84
CA ASP A 19 -1.37 -13.49 5.62
C ASP A 19 -0.81 -14.75 4.94
N ILE A 20 -1.07 -15.92 5.52
CA ILE A 20 -0.61 -17.21 4.99
C ILE A 20 -1.21 -17.57 3.61
N SER A 21 -2.29 -16.90 3.20
CA SER A 21 -3.03 -17.14 1.97
C SER A 21 -2.66 -16.18 0.85
N GLY A 22 -2.05 -15.02 1.17
CA GLY A 22 -1.50 -14.09 0.18
C GLY A 22 -1.53 -12.63 0.61
N PHE A 23 -1.51 -11.76 -0.40
CA PHE A 23 -1.62 -10.31 -0.24
C PHE A 23 -3.05 -9.81 -0.48
N HIS A 24 -3.48 -8.87 0.36
CA HIS A 24 -4.80 -8.24 0.31
C HIS A 24 -4.66 -6.73 0.22
N SER A 25 -5.41 -6.07 -0.66
CA SER A 25 -5.41 -4.61 -0.69
C SER A 25 -6.23 -4.06 0.48
N PHE A 26 -5.73 -3.02 1.16
CA PHE A 26 -6.50 -2.32 2.21
C PHE A 26 -7.83 -1.74 1.67
N LEU A 27 -7.91 -1.47 0.37
CA LEU A 27 -9.11 -0.99 -0.31
C LEU A 27 -10.24 -2.02 -0.32
N CYS A 28 -9.93 -3.33 -0.39
CA CYS A 28 -10.93 -4.41 -0.30
C CYS A 28 -11.66 -4.38 1.05
N ASN A 29 -10.98 -3.92 2.10
CA ASN A 29 -11.52 -3.75 3.44
C ASN A 29 -12.18 -2.37 3.65
N SER A 30 -12.29 -1.55 2.61
CA SER A 30 -12.78 -0.16 2.69
C SER A 30 -12.01 0.72 3.69
N LEU A 31 -10.75 0.38 4.01
CA LEU A 31 -9.98 1.04 5.07
C LEU A 31 -9.52 2.47 4.72
N GLN A 32 -9.63 2.88 3.46
CA GLN A 32 -9.48 4.30 3.08
C GLN A 32 -10.46 5.22 3.81
N LYS A 33 -11.61 4.70 4.28
CA LYS A 33 -12.57 5.47 5.08
C LYS A 33 -12.06 5.80 6.50
N GLU A 34 -11.12 5.01 7.00
CA GLU A 34 -10.46 5.21 8.30
C GLU A 34 -9.27 6.17 8.20
N LEU A 35 -8.92 6.56 6.97
CA LEU A 35 -7.74 7.36 6.63
C LEU A 35 -8.17 8.61 5.84
N PRO A 36 -8.76 9.63 6.49
CA PRO A 36 -9.37 10.78 5.81
C PRO A 36 -8.36 11.61 5.00
N ASP A 37 -7.07 11.49 5.31
CA ASP A 37 -5.99 12.20 4.63
C ASP A 37 -5.54 11.49 3.33
N THR A 38 -6.07 10.31 3.02
CA THR A 38 -5.67 9.54 1.83
C THR A 38 -6.15 10.21 0.54
N LYS A 39 -5.29 10.13 -0.47
CA LYS A 39 -5.44 10.70 -1.80
C LYS A 39 -4.83 9.70 -2.75
N PHE A 40 -5.38 9.62 -3.93
CA PHE A 40 -4.96 8.67 -4.94
C PHE A 40 -4.49 9.41 -6.16
N ASN A 41 -3.41 8.93 -6.76
CA ASN A 41 -2.92 9.42 -8.03
C ASN A 41 -3.83 8.92 -9.17
N HIS A 42 -3.52 9.32 -10.40
CA HIS A 42 -4.33 9.01 -11.58
C HIS A 42 -4.45 7.50 -11.93
N ILE A 43 -3.62 6.63 -11.32
CA ILE A 43 -3.68 5.17 -11.50
C ILE A 43 -4.22 4.44 -10.25
N GLY A 44 -4.66 5.17 -9.23
CA GLY A 44 -5.28 4.59 -8.03
C GLY A 44 -4.32 4.17 -6.92
N LEU A 45 -3.06 4.58 -6.97
CA LEU A 45 -2.08 4.38 -5.88
C LEU A 45 -2.10 5.58 -4.92
N LEU A 46 -1.65 5.40 -3.67
CA LEU A 46 -1.53 6.47 -2.69
C LEU A 46 -0.56 7.56 -3.17
N ASP A 47 -1.06 8.79 -3.23
CA ASP A 47 -0.35 10.00 -3.64
C ASP A 47 0.23 10.74 -2.43
N HIS A 48 1.10 10.02 -1.71
CA HIS A 48 1.70 10.41 -0.44
C HIS A 48 3.16 9.99 -0.41
N ASP A 49 3.97 10.63 0.42
CA ASP A 49 5.32 10.12 0.65
C ASP A 49 5.28 8.78 1.41
N PHE A 50 6.36 8.01 1.33
CA PHE A 50 6.37 6.67 1.93
C PHE A 50 6.30 6.70 3.47
N THR A 51 6.75 7.78 4.11
CA THR A 51 6.66 7.96 5.56
C THR A 51 5.21 8.17 5.99
N GLU A 52 4.44 8.95 5.23
CA GLU A 52 2.99 9.09 5.43
C GLU A 52 2.26 7.77 5.24
N VAL A 53 2.61 6.99 4.22
CA VAL A 53 2.01 5.67 3.97
C VAL A 53 2.33 4.68 5.10
N THR A 54 3.53 4.75 5.67
CA THR A 54 3.91 3.97 6.87
C THR A 54 3.06 4.36 8.09
N ARG A 55 2.76 5.66 8.25
CA ARG A 55 1.85 6.16 9.30
C ARG A 55 0.43 5.64 9.07
N PHE A 56 -0.06 5.66 7.84
CA PHE A 56 -1.39 5.14 7.49
C PHE A 56 -1.52 3.64 7.81
N ALA A 57 -0.53 2.81 7.43
CA ALA A 57 -0.52 1.39 7.76
C ALA A 57 -0.59 1.15 9.28
N SER A 58 0.12 1.96 10.05
CA SER A 58 0.08 1.91 11.53
C SER A 58 -1.30 2.27 12.10
N GLN A 59 -2.00 3.23 11.49
CA GLN A 59 -3.34 3.67 11.93
C GLN A 59 -4.44 2.63 11.69
N ILE A 60 -4.29 1.79 10.67
CA ILE A 60 -5.25 0.72 10.36
C ILE A 60 -4.86 -0.63 10.98
N LYS A 61 -3.82 -0.67 11.82
CA LYS A 61 -3.40 -1.89 12.52
C LYS A 61 -4.57 -2.51 13.30
N GLY A 62 -4.83 -3.80 13.04
CA GLY A 62 -5.92 -4.55 13.68
C GLY A 62 -7.33 -4.20 13.17
N LYS A 63 -7.45 -3.45 12.07
CA LYS A 63 -8.72 -3.18 11.39
C LYS A 63 -8.84 -4.02 10.12
N GLY A 64 -10.09 -4.33 9.73
CA GLY A 64 -10.39 -5.16 8.57
C GLY A 64 -10.04 -6.63 8.83
N GLU A 65 -9.38 -7.26 7.86
CA GLU A 65 -8.85 -8.61 7.96
C GLU A 65 -7.72 -8.75 9.01
N PRO A 66 -7.51 -9.95 9.58
CA PRO A 66 -6.49 -10.21 10.59
C PRO A 66 -5.09 -10.35 9.98
N VAL A 67 -4.64 -9.31 9.28
CA VAL A 67 -3.39 -9.28 8.51
C VAL A 67 -2.42 -8.24 9.05
N GLU A 68 -1.15 -8.40 8.72
CA GLU A 68 -0.17 -7.31 8.90
C GLU A 68 -0.30 -6.34 7.72
N TRP A 69 -0.66 -5.09 8.02
CA TRP A 69 -0.71 -4.02 7.02
C TRP A 69 0.70 -3.47 6.77
N ILE A 70 1.21 -3.66 5.56
CA ILE A 70 2.58 -3.36 5.14
C ILE A 70 2.54 -2.22 4.12
N PRO A 71 3.22 -1.08 4.37
CA PRO A 71 3.38 -0.04 3.36
C PRO A 71 4.30 -0.55 2.23
N CYS A 72 3.91 -0.32 0.99
CA CYS A 72 4.62 -0.81 -0.19
C CYS A 72 4.86 0.32 -1.21
N ARG A 73 6.02 0.31 -1.86
CA ARG A 73 6.31 1.14 -3.04
C ARG A 73 6.07 0.32 -4.29
N ILE A 74 5.38 0.90 -5.26
CA ILE A 74 5.13 0.26 -6.54
C ILE A 74 6.06 0.87 -7.58
N GLY A 75 6.92 0.04 -8.18
CA GLY A 75 8.03 0.47 -9.03
C GLY A 75 9.34 0.64 -8.26
N VAL A 76 10.36 1.21 -8.90
CA VAL A 76 11.71 1.30 -8.33
C VAL A 76 11.86 2.56 -7.48
N SER A 77 12.41 2.40 -6.28
CA SER A 77 12.89 3.53 -5.47
C SER A 77 14.28 3.91 -5.96
N GLU A 78 14.54 5.19 -6.24
CA GLU A 78 15.93 5.68 -6.45
C GLU A 78 16.83 5.37 -5.24
#